data_AF-A0A8J2M7E3-F1
#
_entry.id   AF-A0A8J2M7E3-F1
#
_cell.length_a   1.000
_cell.length_b   1.000
_cell.length_c   1.000
_cell.angle_alpha   90.00
_cell.angle_beta   90.00
_cell.angle_gamma   90.00
#
_symmetry.space_group_name_H-M   'P 1'
#
loop_
_entity.id
_entity.type
_entity.pdbx_description
1 polymer ?
#
loop_
_entity_poly.entity_id
_entity_poly.type
_entity_poly.pdbx_seq_one_letter_code
_entity_poly.pdbx_strand_id
1 'polypeptide(L)'
;MIQLAVGDIRNSGPFVQHYILTLFLNSPTADLAGLFDSCFLKHFVHELITMRQSNQHLANLLLIKLDHNKWRFEWLYSSAVNEDQKVQSIAVRALELLLKRGNPDIQLCKIIVLLLKSENETIREKVAELCSHVVNLKIASLNPEILFWWFVQHYPEVEEFINQHDSFDNNEHTRLFDACVSNPYIEAIPICSEYLSSVLHLIS
;
A
#
# COMPACT_ATOMS: atom_id res chain seq x y z
N MET A 1 -7.00 25.12 25.66
CA MET A 1 -5.88 24.16 25.67
C MET A 1 -6.51 22.78 25.80
N ILE A 2 -6.70 22.06 24.69
CA ILE A 2 -7.39 20.77 24.69
C ILE A 2 -6.39 19.72 25.19
N GLN A 3 -6.22 19.65 26.52
CA GLN A 3 -5.91 18.38 27.16
C GLN A 3 -7.20 17.56 27.09
N LEU A 4 -7.56 17.05 25.91
CA LEU A 4 -8.40 15.87 25.83
C LEU A 4 -7.60 14.83 26.64
N ALA A 5 -8.06 14.55 27.86
CA ALA A 5 -7.32 13.73 28.78
C ALA A 5 -7.14 12.37 28.11
N VAL A 6 -5.92 12.04 27.75
CA VAL A 6 -5.69 10.85 26.93
C VAL A 6 -6.03 9.58 27.72
N GLY A 7 -6.05 9.66 29.05
CA GLY A 7 -6.70 8.68 29.91
C GLY A 7 -8.16 8.43 29.51
N ASP A 8 -8.92 9.46 29.17
CA ASP A 8 -10.31 9.35 28.72
C ASP A 8 -10.40 8.68 27.35
N ILE A 9 -9.48 8.96 26.41
CA ILE A 9 -9.44 8.27 25.10
C ILE A 9 -9.08 6.79 25.30
N ARG A 10 -8.06 6.50 26.11
CA ARG A 10 -7.63 5.14 26.45
C ARG A 10 -8.75 4.34 27.12
N ASN A 11 -9.50 4.98 28.01
CA ASN A 11 -10.63 4.38 28.71
C ASN A 11 -11.95 4.46 27.94
N SER A 12 -11.97 5.12 26.77
CA SER A 12 -13.16 5.22 25.94
C SER A 12 -13.44 3.91 25.21
N GLY A 13 -14.72 3.67 24.90
CA GLY A 13 -15.13 2.49 24.13
C GLY A 13 -14.53 2.48 22.72
N PRO A 14 -14.47 1.29 22.06
CA PRO A 14 -13.81 1.11 20.77
C PRO A 14 -14.39 1.99 19.65
N PHE A 15 -15.68 2.32 19.73
CA PHE A 15 -16.35 3.24 18.79
C PHE A 15 -15.82 4.68 18.91
N VAL A 16 -15.64 5.17 20.13
CA VAL A 16 -15.12 6.52 20.37
C VAL A 16 -13.66 6.61 19.93
N GLN A 17 -12.87 5.59 20.24
CA GLN A 17 -11.49 5.47 19.76
C GLN A 17 -11.43 5.47 18.23
N HIS A 18 -12.29 4.70 17.56
CA HIS A 18 -12.36 4.66 16.10
C HIS A 18 -12.64 6.04 15.50
N TYR A 19 -13.63 6.74 16.05
CA TYR A 19 -14.01 8.07 15.59
C TYR A 19 -12.86 9.08 15.76
N ILE A 20 -12.21 9.08 16.94
CA ILE A 20 -11.07 9.97 17.22
C ILE A 20 -9.89 9.68 16.29
N LEU A 21 -9.53 8.41 16.10
CA LEU A 21 -8.44 8.02 15.19
C LEU A 21 -8.74 8.43 13.75
N THR A 22 -9.99 8.30 13.31
CA THR A 22 -10.43 8.72 11.98
C THR A 22 -10.31 10.23 11.82
N LEU A 23 -10.71 11.01 12.83
CA LEU A 23 -10.51 12.46 12.83
C LEU A 23 -9.03 12.81 12.70
N PHE A 24 -8.16 12.20 13.51
CA PHE A 24 -6.72 12.45 13.43
C PHE A 24 -6.13 12.07 12.06
N LEU A 25 -6.58 10.96 11.48
CA LEU A 25 -6.14 10.55 10.15
C LEU A 25 -6.56 11.53 9.05
N ASN A 26 -7.65 12.27 9.24
CA ASN A 26 -8.13 13.25 8.27
C ASN A 26 -7.64 14.69 8.54
N SER A 27 -7.16 15.01 9.74
CA SER A 27 -6.63 16.35 10.07
C SER A 27 -5.23 16.62 9.50
N PRO A 28 -4.87 17.84 9.09
CA PRO A 28 -3.48 18.20 8.77
C PRO A 28 -2.49 17.81 9.89
N THR A 29 -1.27 17.37 9.54
CA THR A 29 -0.24 17.00 10.52
C THR A 29 0.20 18.19 11.38
N ALA A 30 0.19 19.41 10.83
CA ALA A 30 0.46 20.64 11.57
C ALA A 30 -0.55 20.87 12.70
N ASP A 31 -1.82 20.56 12.46
CA ASP A 31 -2.88 20.69 13.47
C ASP A 31 -2.71 19.67 14.58
N LEU A 32 -2.28 18.44 14.25
CA LEU A 32 -1.99 17.41 15.25
C LEU A 32 -0.80 17.77 16.14
N ALA A 33 0.25 18.36 15.56
CA ALA A 33 1.42 18.83 16.32
C ALA A 33 1.08 19.97 17.28
N GLY A 34 0.07 20.78 16.98
CA GLY A 34 -0.45 21.81 17.88
C GLY A 34 -1.38 21.27 18.97
N LEU A 35 -1.96 20.08 18.78
CA LEU A 35 -2.94 19.48 19.68
C LEU A 35 -2.33 18.46 20.65
N PHE A 36 -1.29 17.72 20.24
CA PHE A 36 -0.70 16.65 21.03
C PHE A 36 0.83 16.65 20.95
N ASP A 37 1.46 16.29 22.07
CA ASP A 37 2.87 15.93 22.05
C ASP A 37 3.11 14.73 21.12
N SER A 38 4.02 14.90 20.15
CA SER A 38 4.26 13.91 19.11
C SER A 38 4.82 12.58 19.63
N CYS A 39 5.61 12.61 20.71
CA CYS A 39 6.14 11.40 21.34
C CYS A 39 5.01 10.64 22.04
N PHE A 40 4.14 11.37 22.73
CA PHE A 40 2.99 10.81 23.40
C PHE A 40 1.98 10.19 22.42
N LEU A 41 1.61 10.89 21.33
CA LEU A 41 0.66 10.37 20.35
C LEU A 41 1.21 9.09 19.67
N LYS A 42 2.51 9.05 19.37
CA LYS A 42 3.17 7.83 18.89
C LYS A 42 3.09 6.68 19.90
N HIS A 43 3.29 6.97 21.20
CA HIS A 43 3.18 5.95 22.24
C HIS A 43 1.76 5.39 22.34
N PHE A 44 0.74 6.25 22.37
CA PHE A 44 -0.67 5.83 22.39
C PHE A 44 -1.04 4.97 21.16
N VAL A 45 -0.59 5.37 19.98
CA VAL A 45 -0.80 4.61 18.74
C VAL A 45 -0.10 3.25 18.80
N HIS A 46 1.11 3.17 19.37
CA HIS A 46 1.81 1.90 19.59
C HIS A 46 1.05 0.99 20.57
N GLU A 47 0.50 1.51 21.67
CA GLU A 47 -0.34 0.73 22.58
C GLU A 47 -1.53 0.12 21.84
N LEU A 48 -2.29 0.93 21.08
CA LEU A 48 -3.44 0.46 20.30
C LEU A 48 -3.08 -0.63 19.28
N ILE A 49 -1.92 -0.47 18.64
CA ILE A 49 -1.37 -1.47 17.72
C ILE A 49 -1.11 -2.81 18.43
N THR A 50 -0.54 -2.76 19.65
CA THR A 50 -0.19 -3.98 20.39
C THR A 50 -1.40 -4.71 20.98
N MET A 51 -2.49 -3.99 21.29
CA MET A 51 -3.69 -4.56 21.91
C MET A 51 -4.59 -5.37 20.96
N ARG A 52 -4.21 -5.57 19.68
CA ARG A 52 -4.98 -6.32 18.65
C ARG A 52 -6.49 -5.97 18.62
N GLN A 53 -6.79 -4.68 18.70
CA GLN A 53 -8.17 -4.19 18.69
C GLN A 53 -8.66 -3.92 17.26
N SER A 54 -9.99 -3.77 17.10
CA SER A 54 -10.66 -3.43 15.83
C SER A 54 -10.10 -2.18 15.13
N ASN A 55 -9.36 -1.34 15.86
CA ASN A 55 -8.77 -0.09 15.38
C ASN A 55 -7.31 -0.22 14.92
N GLN A 56 -6.74 -1.43 14.87
CA GLN A 56 -5.33 -1.65 14.53
C GLN A 56 -4.94 -1.05 13.16
N HIS A 57 -5.80 -1.17 12.14
CA HIS A 57 -5.53 -0.59 10.83
C HIS A 57 -5.47 0.94 10.86
N LEU A 58 -6.43 1.59 11.54
CA LEU A 58 -6.42 3.05 11.71
C LEU A 58 -5.19 3.52 12.50
N ALA A 59 -4.82 2.79 13.55
CA ALA A 59 -3.63 3.09 14.34
C ALA A 59 -2.36 3.00 13.49
N ASN A 60 -2.21 1.96 12.66
CA ASN A 60 -1.08 1.86 11.74
C ASN A 60 -1.04 3.00 10.70
N LEU A 61 -2.19 3.35 10.10
CA LEU A 61 -2.25 4.47 9.16
C LEU A 61 -1.87 5.79 9.84
N LEU A 62 -2.34 6.01 11.06
CA LEU A 62 -1.97 7.19 11.85
C LEU A 62 -0.48 7.17 12.21
N LEU A 63 0.10 6.01 12.54
CA LEU A 63 1.53 5.88 12.79
C LEU A 63 2.34 6.28 11.56
N ILE A 64 1.98 5.79 10.36
CA ILE A 64 2.63 6.17 9.10
C ILE A 64 2.59 7.68 8.90
N LYS A 65 1.41 8.28 9.09
CA LYS A 65 1.21 9.72 8.95
C LYS A 65 2.08 10.54 9.91
N LEU A 66 2.27 10.06 11.14
CA LEU A 66 3.08 10.74 12.17
C LEU A 66 4.58 10.46 12.03
N ASP A 67 4.94 9.28 11.53
CA ASP A 67 6.31 8.79 11.41
C ASP A 67 6.41 7.75 10.29
N HIS A 68 6.64 8.24 9.08
CA HIS A 68 6.72 7.42 7.87
C HIS A 68 7.79 6.32 7.95
N ASN A 69 8.78 6.41 8.85
CA ASN A 69 9.81 5.38 9.03
C ASN A 69 9.35 4.20 9.90
N LYS A 70 8.22 4.32 10.61
CA LYS A 70 7.77 3.34 11.61
C LYS A 70 6.70 2.39 11.11
N TRP A 71 6.48 2.33 9.80
CA TRP A 71 5.55 1.36 9.22
C TRP A 71 6.10 -0.06 9.37
N ARG A 72 5.21 -1.05 9.35
CA ARG A 72 5.55 -2.47 9.56
C ARG A 72 5.25 -3.25 8.29
N PHE A 73 6.28 -3.87 7.73
CA PHE A 73 6.17 -4.63 6.50
C PHE A 73 5.13 -5.75 6.61
N GLU A 74 5.17 -6.54 7.68
CA GLU A 74 4.31 -7.70 7.86
C GLU A 74 2.82 -7.31 7.93
N TRP A 75 2.51 -6.18 8.56
CA TRP A 75 1.14 -5.67 8.62
C TRP A 75 0.66 -5.21 7.24
N LEU A 76 1.49 -4.49 6.51
CA LEU A 76 1.10 -3.98 5.20
C LEU A 76 1.02 -5.12 4.16
N TYR A 77 1.96 -6.06 4.21
CA TYR A 77 1.95 -7.29 3.42
C TYR A 77 0.67 -8.08 3.64
N SER A 78 0.34 -8.40 4.89
CA SER A 78 -0.89 -9.14 5.23
C SER A 78 -2.17 -8.39 4.87
N SER A 79 -2.12 -7.05 4.83
CA SER A 79 -3.25 -6.24 4.36
C SER A 79 -3.35 -6.23 2.83
N ALA A 80 -2.22 -6.28 2.11
CA ALA A 80 -2.15 -6.24 0.66
C ALA A 80 -2.61 -7.56 0.01
N VAL A 81 -2.23 -8.70 0.58
CA VAL A 81 -2.63 -10.04 0.09
C VAL A 81 -3.96 -10.53 0.67
N ASN A 82 -4.69 -9.66 1.38
CA ASN A 82 -5.94 -10.05 2.02
C ASN A 82 -7.06 -10.24 0.99
N GLU A 83 -7.94 -11.22 1.20
CA GLU A 83 -9.11 -11.47 0.33
C GLU A 83 -10.18 -10.38 0.45
N ASP A 84 -10.29 -9.70 1.60
CA ASP A 84 -11.26 -8.62 1.81
C ASP A 84 -10.78 -7.33 1.12
N GLN A 85 -11.53 -6.88 0.11
CA GLN A 85 -11.30 -5.61 -0.59
C GLN A 85 -11.18 -4.41 0.36
N LYS A 86 -11.90 -4.39 1.48
CA LYS A 86 -11.81 -3.30 2.47
C LYS A 86 -10.43 -3.29 3.13
N VAL A 87 -9.85 -4.46 3.39
CA VAL A 87 -8.51 -4.59 3.96
C VAL A 87 -7.45 -4.22 2.91
N GLN A 88 -7.62 -4.63 1.66
CA GLN A 88 -6.73 -4.17 0.57
C GLN A 88 -6.79 -2.65 0.39
N SER A 89 -7.97 -2.04 0.51
CA SER A 89 -8.14 -0.58 0.45
C SER A 89 -7.36 0.16 1.54
N ILE A 90 -7.17 -0.47 2.71
CA ILE A 90 -6.31 0.04 3.79
C ILE A 90 -4.84 0.00 3.36
N ALA A 91 -4.40 -1.06 2.69
CA ALA A 91 -3.04 -1.15 2.15
C ALA A 91 -2.78 -0.06 1.09
N VAL A 92 -3.74 0.18 0.19
CA VAL A 92 -3.67 1.29 -0.79
C VAL A 92 -3.57 2.64 -0.09
N ARG A 93 -4.34 2.86 0.99
CA ARG A 93 -4.28 4.11 1.75
C ARG A 93 -2.95 4.28 2.50
N ALA A 94 -2.36 3.19 2.99
CA ALA A 94 -1.01 3.21 3.56
C ALA A 94 0.04 3.56 2.50
N LEU A 95 -0.08 2.98 1.30
CA LEU A 95 0.78 3.27 0.16
C LEU A 95 0.71 4.75 -0.24
N GLU A 96 -0.49 5.33 -0.34
CA GLU A 96 -0.67 6.76 -0.62
C GLU A 96 0.07 7.65 0.40
N LEU A 97 0.01 7.31 1.69
CA LEU A 97 0.72 8.05 2.73
C LEU A 97 2.24 7.91 2.59
N LEU A 98 2.74 6.73 2.28
CA LEU A 98 4.18 6.46 2.15
C LEU A 98 4.79 7.12 0.91
N LEU A 99 4.09 7.12 -0.22
CA LEU A 99 4.57 7.70 -1.49
C LEU A 99 4.66 9.24 -1.45
N LYS A 100 3.93 9.92 -0.56
CA LYS A 100 4.02 11.40 -0.41
C LYS A 100 5.43 11.91 -0.08
N ARG A 101 6.33 11.04 0.38
CA ARG A 101 7.71 11.40 0.77
C ARG A 101 8.72 11.31 -0.38
N GLY A 102 8.35 10.69 -1.50
CA GLY A 102 9.25 10.47 -2.64
C GLY A 102 9.40 8.99 -2.97
N ASN A 103 10.58 8.61 -3.43
CA ASN A 103 10.81 7.28 -4.00
C ASN A 103 10.61 6.16 -2.96
N PRO A 104 9.91 5.07 -3.32
CA PRO A 104 9.69 3.95 -2.43
C PRO A 104 11.00 3.22 -2.12
N ASP A 105 11.12 2.73 -0.88
CA ASP A 105 12.17 1.77 -0.53
C ASP A 105 11.84 0.37 -1.07
N ILE A 106 12.81 -0.54 -1.00
CA ILE A 106 12.65 -1.90 -1.55
C ILE A 106 11.49 -2.67 -0.92
N GLN A 107 11.20 -2.45 0.37
CA GLN A 107 10.10 -3.12 1.07
C GLN A 107 8.76 -2.60 0.56
N LEU A 108 8.66 -1.29 0.32
CA LEU A 108 7.48 -0.69 -0.27
C LEU A 108 7.29 -1.12 -1.73
N CYS A 109 8.37 -1.25 -2.53
CA CYS A 109 8.30 -1.81 -3.87
C CYS A 109 7.70 -3.22 -3.89
N LYS A 110 8.07 -4.07 -2.92
CA LYS A 110 7.47 -5.42 -2.76
C LYS A 110 5.96 -5.36 -2.49
N ILE A 111 5.49 -4.42 -1.68
CA ILE A 111 4.06 -4.21 -1.46
C ILE A 111 3.37 -3.71 -2.74
N ILE A 112 4.00 -2.79 -3.46
CA ILE A 112 3.44 -2.21 -4.70
C ILE A 112 3.17 -3.32 -5.73
N VAL A 113 4.14 -4.20 -5.99
CA VAL A 113 3.96 -5.27 -7.00
C VAL A 113 2.86 -6.26 -6.63
N LEU A 114 2.67 -6.57 -5.34
CA LEU A 114 1.55 -7.41 -4.87
C LEU A 114 0.20 -6.75 -5.17
N LEU A 115 0.07 -5.45 -4.86
CA LEU A 115 -1.16 -4.70 -5.09
C LEU A 115 -1.45 -4.48 -6.59
N LEU A 116 -0.42 -4.30 -7.42
CA LEU A 116 -0.54 -4.24 -8.88
C LEU A 116 -1.00 -5.57 -9.49
N LYS A 117 -0.87 -6.68 -8.76
CA LYS A 117 -1.38 -8.00 -9.14
C LYS A 117 -2.68 -8.37 -8.41
N SER A 118 -3.28 -7.46 -7.65
CA SER A 118 -4.57 -7.72 -7.02
C SER A 118 -5.62 -8.10 -8.06
N GLU A 119 -6.41 -9.14 -7.78
CA GLU A 119 -7.56 -9.53 -8.59
C GLU A 119 -8.62 -8.42 -8.65
N ASN A 120 -8.67 -7.57 -7.62
CA ASN A 120 -9.59 -6.44 -7.57
C ASN A 120 -9.13 -5.31 -8.49
N GLU A 121 -9.85 -5.10 -9.59
CA GLU A 121 -9.55 -4.06 -10.58
C GLU A 121 -9.45 -2.67 -9.95
N THR A 122 -10.36 -2.30 -9.05
CA THR A 122 -10.34 -0.98 -8.40
C THR A 122 -9.05 -0.76 -7.59
N ILE A 123 -8.57 -1.80 -6.90
CA ILE A 123 -7.33 -1.73 -6.12
C ILE A 123 -6.14 -1.60 -7.06
N ARG A 124 -6.08 -2.47 -8.08
CA ARG A 124 -5.00 -2.52 -9.06
C ARG A 124 -4.83 -1.20 -9.81
N GLU A 125 -5.93 -0.65 -10.32
CA GLU A 125 -5.96 0.65 -11.01
C GLU A 125 -5.55 1.80 -10.08
N LYS A 126 -6.05 1.79 -8.84
CA LYS A 126 -5.70 2.86 -7.90
C LYS A 126 -4.21 2.84 -7.55
N VAL A 127 -3.62 1.67 -7.41
CA VAL A 127 -2.19 1.52 -7.15
C VAL A 127 -1.37 1.95 -8.36
N ALA A 128 -1.84 1.66 -9.57
CA ALA A 128 -1.19 2.10 -10.79
C ALA A 128 -1.17 3.63 -10.91
N GLU A 129 -2.31 4.29 -10.70
CA GLU A 129 -2.41 5.76 -10.62
C GLU A 129 -1.42 6.31 -9.57
N LEU A 130 -1.42 5.72 -8.37
CA LEU A 130 -0.52 6.13 -7.30
C LEU A 130 0.96 5.89 -7.63
N CYS A 131 1.35 4.88 -8.39
CA CYS A 131 2.76 4.57 -8.63
C CYS A 131 3.29 5.16 -9.95
N SER A 132 2.42 5.67 -10.82
CA SER A 132 2.81 6.21 -12.13
C SER A 132 3.82 7.34 -12.04
N HIS A 133 3.68 8.21 -11.06
CA HIS A 133 4.61 9.32 -10.83
C HIS A 133 6.00 8.87 -10.34
N VAL A 134 6.12 7.68 -9.75
CA VAL A 134 7.42 7.10 -9.35
C VAL A 134 8.25 6.78 -10.59
N VAL A 135 7.57 6.40 -11.67
CA VAL A 135 8.19 5.96 -12.92
C VAL A 135 8.35 7.12 -13.89
N ASN A 136 7.29 7.91 -14.09
CA ASN A 136 7.31 9.07 -14.98
C ASN A 136 6.41 10.19 -14.42
N LEU A 137 7.03 11.30 -14.00
CA LEU A 137 6.35 12.47 -13.45
C LEU A 137 5.33 13.13 -14.40
N LYS A 138 5.39 12.84 -15.71
CA LYS A 138 4.50 13.42 -16.73
C LYS A 138 3.27 12.58 -17.00
N ILE A 139 3.21 11.34 -16.51
CA ILE A 139 2.12 10.41 -16.81
C ILE A 139 1.23 10.28 -15.58
N ALA A 140 -0.06 10.59 -15.76
CA ALA A 140 -1.05 10.56 -14.69
C ALA A 140 -1.42 9.13 -14.26
N SER A 141 -1.49 8.20 -15.22
CA SER A 141 -1.73 6.78 -14.94
C SER A 141 -1.12 5.92 -16.05
N LEU A 142 -0.17 5.06 -15.68
CA LEU A 142 0.39 4.00 -16.49
C LEU A 142 -0.43 2.73 -16.28
N ASN A 143 -0.43 1.87 -17.28
CA ASN A 143 -1.03 0.55 -17.17
C ASN A 143 -0.40 -0.24 -15.98
N PRO A 144 -1.20 -0.93 -15.15
CA PRO A 144 -0.69 -1.68 -13.99
C PRO A 144 0.40 -2.70 -14.33
N GLU A 145 0.34 -3.35 -15.49
CA GLU A 145 1.31 -4.34 -15.94
C GLU A 145 2.64 -3.70 -16.36
N ILE A 146 2.58 -2.54 -17.04
CA ILE A 146 3.77 -1.74 -17.36
C ILE A 146 4.50 -1.37 -16.06
N LEU A 147 3.76 -0.92 -15.05
CA LEU A 147 4.33 -0.58 -13.75
C LEU A 147 4.93 -1.80 -13.04
N PHE A 148 4.21 -2.92 -13.03
CA PHE A 148 4.69 -4.17 -12.44
C PHE A 148 6.05 -4.55 -13.02
N TRP A 149 6.14 -4.63 -14.35
CA TRP A 149 7.39 -5.00 -15.02
C TRP A 149 8.49 -3.95 -14.84
N TRP A 150 8.14 -2.67 -14.76
CA TRP A 150 9.11 -1.63 -14.44
C TRP A 150 9.75 -1.86 -13.07
N PHE A 151 8.95 -2.14 -12.02
CA PHE A 151 9.48 -2.43 -10.69
C PHE A 151 10.33 -3.71 -10.67
N VAL A 152 9.89 -4.77 -11.35
CA VAL A 152 10.67 -6.02 -11.45
C VAL A 152 12.01 -5.79 -12.14
N GLN A 153 12.03 -5.06 -13.26
CA GLN A 153 13.26 -4.79 -14.01
C GLN A 153 14.21 -3.81 -13.31
N HIS A 154 13.69 -2.89 -12.49
CA HIS A 154 14.51 -1.90 -11.78
C HIS A 154 15.00 -2.35 -10.40
N TYR A 155 14.32 -3.31 -9.77
CA TYR A 155 14.64 -3.77 -8.42
C TYR A 155 14.78 -5.30 -8.39
N PRO A 156 15.99 -5.85 -8.52
CA PRO A 156 16.22 -7.31 -8.53
C PRO A 156 15.66 -8.02 -7.30
N GLU A 157 15.69 -7.39 -6.12
CA GLU A 157 15.16 -8.00 -4.90
C GLU A 157 13.62 -8.08 -4.89
N VAL A 158 12.94 -7.36 -5.78
CA VAL A 158 11.50 -7.51 -6.03
C VAL A 158 11.24 -8.74 -6.90
N GLU A 159 12.06 -8.96 -7.93
CA GLU A 159 12.01 -10.18 -8.76
C GLU A 159 12.20 -11.44 -7.90
N GLU A 160 13.25 -11.47 -7.08
CA GLU A 160 13.51 -12.58 -6.16
C GLU A 160 12.34 -12.81 -5.19
N PHE A 161 11.75 -11.73 -4.68
CA PHE A 161 10.63 -11.81 -3.76
C PHE A 161 9.39 -12.44 -4.41
N ILE A 162 9.06 -12.02 -5.63
CA ILE A 162 7.95 -12.54 -6.42
C ILE A 162 8.16 -14.04 -6.69
N ASN A 163 9.36 -14.43 -7.13
CA ASN A 163 9.70 -15.83 -7.42
C ASN A 163 9.64 -16.75 -6.18
N GLN A 164 9.73 -16.21 -4.97
CA GLN A 164 9.62 -16.97 -3.71
C GLN A 164 8.20 -17.14 -3.20
N HIS A 165 7.30 -16.19 -3.51
CA HIS A 165 5.94 -16.15 -2.98
C HIS A 165 4.89 -16.64 -3.97
N ASP A 166 5.27 -16.74 -5.25
CA ASP A 166 4.48 -17.32 -6.32
C ASP A 166 5.30 -18.43 -6.99
N SER A 167 4.67 -19.58 -7.26
CA SER A 167 5.24 -20.58 -8.17
C SER A 167 5.15 -20.06 -9.61
N PHE A 168 6.07 -19.18 -10.00
CA PHE A 168 6.21 -18.74 -11.39
C PHE A 168 6.77 -19.84 -12.31
N ASP A 169 7.28 -20.94 -11.74
CA ASP A 169 7.73 -22.14 -12.45
C ASP A 169 6.92 -23.38 -12.03
N ASN A 170 6.11 -23.89 -12.97
CA ASN A 170 5.82 -25.32 -13.23
C ASN A 170 4.43 -25.57 -13.84
N ASN A 171 4.02 -24.78 -14.84
CA ASN A 171 3.22 -25.30 -15.93
C ASN A 171 3.44 -24.39 -17.14
N GLU A 172 3.73 -24.98 -18.30
CA GLU A 172 3.69 -24.28 -19.61
C GLU A 172 2.30 -23.68 -19.93
N HIS A 173 1.34 -23.81 -19.00
CA HIS A 173 -0.05 -23.36 -19.08
C HIS A 173 -0.51 -22.45 -17.91
N THR A 174 0.37 -22.09 -16.96
CA THR A 174 0.07 -21.04 -15.94
C THR A 174 0.84 -19.74 -16.20
N ARG A 175 1.34 -19.56 -17.43
CA ARG A 175 1.96 -18.31 -17.87
C ARG A 175 0.93 -17.20 -17.91
N LEU A 176 0.80 -16.47 -16.79
CA LEU A 176 -0.02 -15.28 -16.67
C LEU A 176 -1.50 -15.55 -17.03
N PHE A 177 -2.42 -14.62 -16.78
CA PHE A 177 -3.73 -14.65 -17.43
C PHE A 177 -4.66 -15.85 -17.10
N ASP A 178 -5.30 -15.84 -15.92
CA ASP A 178 -6.59 -16.53 -15.82
C ASP A 178 -7.65 -15.67 -16.50
N ALA A 179 -7.99 -16.03 -17.75
CA ALA A 179 -9.01 -15.37 -18.56
C ALA A 179 -10.42 -15.42 -17.97
N CYS A 180 -10.62 -16.11 -16.83
CA CYS A 180 -11.87 -16.13 -16.09
C CYS A 180 -12.01 -14.97 -15.08
N VAL A 181 -10.95 -14.20 -14.84
CA VAL A 181 -10.99 -13.02 -13.97
C VAL A 181 -11.32 -11.80 -14.84
N SER A 182 -12.25 -10.96 -14.38
CA SER A 182 -12.65 -9.68 -14.99
C SER A 182 -11.50 -8.66 -15.00
N ASN A 183 -10.38 -8.98 -15.63
CA ASN A 183 -9.27 -8.08 -15.86
C ASN A 183 -9.35 -7.62 -17.32
N PRO A 184 -9.77 -6.37 -17.60
CA PRO A 184 -9.92 -5.86 -18.96
C PRO A 184 -8.58 -5.70 -19.72
N TYR A 185 -7.44 -5.89 -19.04
CA TYR A 185 -6.11 -5.96 -19.64
C TYR A 185 -5.67 -7.39 -19.95
N ILE A 186 -6.50 -8.41 -19.63
CA ILE A 186 -6.38 -9.74 -20.23
C ILE A 186 -6.82 -9.61 -21.67
N GLU A 187 -5.90 -9.19 -22.53
CA GLU A 187 -6.04 -9.48 -23.94
C GLU A 187 -5.81 -10.98 -24.14
N ALA A 188 -6.57 -11.61 -25.05
CA ALA A 188 -6.34 -12.99 -25.49
C ALA A 188 -4.94 -13.19 -26.13
N ILE A 189 -4.22 -12.09 -26.32
CA ILE A 189 -2.86 -12.00 -26.81
C ILE A 189 -2.08 -11.36 -25.66
N PRO A 190 -1.08 -12.03 -25.07
CA PRO A 190 -0.24 -11.41 -24.05
C PRO A 190 0.32 -10.13 -24.66
N ILE A 191 0.04 -8.96 -24.06
CA ILE A 191 0.72 -7.73 -24.43
C ILE A 191 2.21 -8.06 -24.37
N CYS A 192 2.85 -7.98 -25.53
CA CYS A 192 4.10 -8.60 -25.91
C CYS A 192 5.31 -8.20 -25.04
N SER A 193 5.31 -8.46 -23.74
CA SER A 193 6.48 -8.27 -22.87
C SER A 193 7.64 -9.17 -23.30
N GLU A 194 7.34 -10.34 -23.88
CA GLU A 194 8.32 -11.22 -24.52
C GLU A 194 8.97 -10.61 -25.79
N TYR A 195 8.33 -9.61 -26.43
CA TYR A 195 8.86 -8.92 -27.62
C TYR A 195 9.30 -7.48 -27.34
N LEU A 196 9.06 -6.97 -26.13
CA LEU A 196 9.58 -5.68 -25.68
C LEU A 196 10.95 -5.92 -25.06
N SER A 197 12.01 -5.54 -25.78
CA SER A 197 13.40 -5.66 -25.29
C SER A 197 13.61 -4.97 -23.93
N SER A 198 12.83 -3.94 -23.63
CA SER A 198 12.72 -3.36 -22.29
C SER A 198 11.44 -2.52 -22.16
N VAL A 199 10.75 -2.64 -21.01
CA VAL A 199 9.61 -1.78 -20.65
C VAL A 199 10.05 -0.31 -20.49
N LEU A 200 11.34 -0.07 -20.25
CA LEU A 200 11.92 1.26 -20.16
C LEU A 200 11.76 2.08 -21.45
N HIS A 201 11.73 1.41 -22.60
CA HIS A 201 11.49 2.07 -23.89
C HIS A 201 10.04 2.57 -24.06
N LEU A 202 9.08 2.04 -23.31
CA LEU A 202 7.70 2.48 -23.34
C LEU A 202 7.46 3.74 -22.51
N ILE A 203 8.39 4.07 -21.62
CA ILE A 203 8.20 5.09 -20.58
C ILE A 203 9.12 6.31 -20.77
N SER A 204 10.08 6.22 -21.70
CA SER A 204 10.96 7.31 -22.15
C SER A 204 10.25 8.29 -23.09
#